data_AF-A0A6C0KNL1-F1
#
_entry.id   AF-A0A6C0KNL1-F1
#
_cell.length_a   1.000
_cell.length_b   1.000
_cell.length_c   1.000
_cell.angle_alpha   90.00
_cell.angle_beta   90.00
_cell.angle_gamma   90.00
#
_symmetry.space_group_name_H-M   'P 1'
#
loop_
_entity.id
_entity.type
_entity.pdbx_description
1 polymer ?
#
loop_
_entity_poly.entity_id
_entity_poly.type
_entity_poly.pdbx_seq_one_letter_code
_entity_poly.pdbx_strand_id
1 'polypeptide(L)'
;MNTFQQYTFYFILGGLLFCLLNYFSKHKNVLICAIIPAIPILFLTGLFFLYKEKQNLKQYTISSIKTIIIYLLFLFVFVVLLNRNVNVETSLMIGLSFFFLFYLCCFYKKWLK
;
A
#
# COMPACT_ATOMS: atom_id res chain seq x y z
N MET A 1 -11.86 23.46 6.22
CA MET A 1 -10.85 22.74 7.01
C MET A 1 -9.50 23.28 6.59
N ASN A 2 -8.77 23.91 7.53
CA ASN A 2 -7.49 24.53 7.23
C ASN A 2 -6.42 23.44 7.00
N THR A 3 -5.35 23.77 6.29
CA THR A 3 -4.24 22.84 5.94
C THR A 3 -3.70 22.10 7.15
N PHE A 4 -3.52 22.79 8.27
CA PHE A 4 -3.11 22.20 9.54
C PHE A 4 -4.06 21.08 10.01
N GLN A 5 -5.37 21.33 10.00
CA GLN A 5 -6.37 20.33 10.41
C GLN A 5 -6.35 19.09 9.50
N GLN A 6 -6.07 19.27 8.20
CA GLN A 6 -5.93 18.16 7.26
C GLN A 6 -4.74 17.27 7.60
N TYR A 7 -3.56 17.85 7.83
CA TYR A 7 -2.39 17.07 8.21
C TYR A 7 -2.56 16.38 9.56
N THR A 8 -3.18 17.03 10.55
CA THR A 8 -3.48 16.40 11.85
C THR A 8 -4.41 15.20 11.67
N PHE A 9 -5.44 15.32 10.84
CA PHE A 9 -6.34 14.20 10.55
C PHE A 9 -5.62 13.02 9.89
N TYR A 10 -4.73 13.29 8.92
CA TYR A 10 -3.95 12.24 8.25
C TYR A 10 -3.00 11.52 9.21
N PHE A 11 -2.38 12.29 10.11
CA PHE A 11 -1.51 11.75 11.15
C PHE A 11 -2.28 10.83 12.11
N ILE A 12 -3.44 11.26 12.60
CA ILE A 12 -4.30 10.45 13.47
C ILE A 12 -4.74 9.17 12.76
N LEU A 13 -5.20 9.28 11.51
CA LEU A 13 -5.68 8.15 10.73
C LEU A 13 -4.58 7.12 10.46
N GLY A 14 -3.38 7.58 10.07
CA GLY A 14 -2.22 6.71 9.89
C GLY A 14 -1.78 6.06 11.20
N GLY A 15 -1.66 6.85 12.28
CA GLY A 15 -1.26 6.37 13.60
C GLY A 15 -2.21 5.30 14.16
N LEU A 16 -3.52 5.53 14.05
CA LEU A 16 -4.55 4.58 14.47
C LEU A 16 -4.43 3.26 13.69
N LEU A 17 -4.19 3.33 12.38
CA LEU A 17 -4.01 2.15 11.53
C LEU A 17 -2.80 1.31 11.97
N PHE A 18 -1.66 1.95 12.25
CA PHE A 18 -0.47 1.27 12.78
C PHE A 18 -0.68 0.71 14.18
N CYS A 19 -1.36 1.44 15.07
CA CYS A 19 -1.69 0.97 16.41
C CYS A 19 -2.57 -0.28 16.37
N LEU A 20 -3.60 -0.31 15.53
CA LEU A 20 -4.46 -1.49 15.35
C LEU A 20 -3.68 -2.68 14.80
N LEU A 21 -2.84 -2.47 13.77
CA LEU A 21 -2.00 -3.54 13.23
C LEU A 21 -1.07 -4.14 14.28
N ASN A 22 -0.42 -3.30 15.10
CA ASN A 22 0.46 -3.73 16.19
C ASN A 22 -0.30 -4.42 17.32
N TYR A 23 -1.51 -3.95 17.65
CA TYR A 23 -2.35 -4.59 18.65
C TYR A 23 -2.76 -5.99 18.18
N PHE A 24 -3.35 -6.12 17.00
CA PHE A 24 -3.82 -7.41 16.49
C PHE A 24 -2.69 -8.39 16.18
N SER A 25 -1.49 -7.91 15.80
CA SER A 25 -0.33 -8.77 15.60
C SER A 25 0.10 -9.44 16.90
N LYS A 26 0.12 -8.68 18.01
CA LYS A 26 0.42 -9.22 19.36
C LYS A 26 -0.61 -10.22 19.85
N HIS A 27 -1.87 -10.06 19.45
CA HIS A 27 -2.96 -10.97 19.80
C HIS A 27 -3.12 -12.18 18.84
N LYS A 28 -2.15 -12.43 17.94
CA LYS A 28 -2.13 -13.56 16.99
C LYS A 28 -3.36 -13.64 16.06
N ASN A 29 -4.12 -12.55 15.93
CA ASN A 29 -5.29 -12.48 15.06
C ASN A 29 -4.87 -12.13 13.62
N VAL A 30 -4.19 -13.07 12.96
CA VAL A 30 -3.61 -12.89 11.62
C VAL A 30 -4.67 -12.52 10.58
N LEU A 31 -5.86 -13.10 10.68
CA LEU A 31 -7.01 -12.78 9.82
C LEU A 31 -7.38 -11.30 9.91
N ILE A 32 -7.43 -10.72 11.12
CA ILE A 32 -7.77 -9.32 11.32
C ILE A 32 -6.63 -8.41 10.83
N CYS A 33 -5.37 -8.79 11.07
CA CYS A 33 -4.22 -8.08 10.50
C CYS A 33 -4.25 -8.05 8.96
N ALA A 34 -4.75 -9.11 8.31
CA ALA A 34 -4.91 -9.17 6.86
C ALA A 34 -6.14 -8.38 6.37
N ILE A 35 -7.22 -8.32 7.17
CA ILE A 35 -8.49 -7.61 6.89
C ILE A 35 -8.43 -6.12 7.24
N ILE A 36 -7.36 -5.63 7.85
CA ILE A 36 -7.03 -4.18 7.89
C ILE A 36 -6.04 -3.89 6.74
N PRO A 37 -6.42 -4.06 5.46
CA PRO A 37 -5.51 -3.70 4.40
C PRO A 37 -5.40 -2.19 4.38
N ALA A 38 -4.18 -1.70 4.54
CA ALA A 38 -3.87 -0.30 4.29
C ALA A 38 -4.29 0.12 2.87
N ILE A 39 -4.31 -0.81 1.91
CA ILE A 39 -4.52 -0.51 0.48
C ILE A 39 -5.92 0.04 0.14
N PRO A 40 -7.06 -0.63 0.47
CA PRO A 40 -8.39 -0.08 0.26
C PRO A 40 -8.62 1.24 0.98
N ILE A 41 -8.15 1.36 2.23
CA ILE A 41 -8.28 2.59 3.01
C ILE A 41 -7.52 3.73 2.32
N LEU A 42 -6.26 3.49 1.95
CA LEU A 42 -5.42 4.46 1.25
C LEU A 42 -5.98 4.80 -0.14
N PHE A 43 -6.50 3.82 -0.87
CA PHE A 43 -7.15 4.04 -2.16
C PHE A 43 -8.36 4.96 -2.05
N LEU A 44 -9.26 4.70 -1.09
CA LEU A 44 -10.43 5.55 -0.85
C LEU A 44 -10.02 6.97 -0.43
N THR A 45 -9.00 7.10 0.42
CA THR A 45 -8.49 8.42 0.82
C THR A 45 -7.90 9.20 -0.36
N GLY A 46 -7.10 8.55 -1.21
CA GLY A 46 -6.54 9.19 -2.41
C GLY A 46 -7.62 9.59 -3.42
N LEU A 47 -8.65 8.75 -3.60
CA LEU A 47 -9.79 9.04 -4.45
C LEU A 47 -10.59 10.25 -3.94
N PHE A 48 -10.81 10.33 -2.62
CA PHE A 48 -11.46 11.48 -1.99
C PHE A 48 -10.68 12.79 -2.20
N PHE A 49 -9.35 12.77 -2.07
CA PHE A 49 -8.53 13.97 -2.30
C PHE A 49 -8.58 14.42 -3.76
N LEU A 50 -8.42 13.50 -4.70
CA LEU A 50 -8.49 13.81 -6.12
C LEU A 50 -9.87 14.32 -6.53
N TYR A 51 -10.93 13.80 -5.90
CA TYR A 51 -12.29 14.29 -6.10
C TYR A 51 -12.43 15.73 -5.64
N LYS A 52 -11.93 16.05 -4.43
CA LYS A 52 -11.96 17.40 -3.87
C LYS A 52 -11.19 18.41 -4.74
N GLU A 53 -10.05 17.99 -5.28
CA GLU A 53 -9.19 18.81 -6.15
C GLU A 53 -9.63 18.80 -7.63
N LYS A 54 -10.79 18.22 -7.97
CA LYS A 54 -11.32 18.10 -9.34
C LYS A 54 -10.33 17.47 -10.34
N GLN A 55 -9.48 16.57 -9.87
CA GLN A 55 -8.47 15.89 -10.66
C GLN A 55 -9.05 14.68 -11.41
N ASN A 56 -8.25 14.09 -12.31
CA ASN A 56 -8.68 12.97 -13.15
C ASN A 56 -8.81 11.65 -12.36
N LEU A 57 -10.01 11.39 -11.85
CA LEU A 57 -10.36 10.17 -11.11
C LEU A 57 -10.17 8.90 -11.93
N LYS A 58 -10.52 8.94 -13.23
CA LYS A 58 -10.40 7.77 -14.11
C LYS A 58 -8.95 7.31 -14.23
N GLN A 59 -8.02 8.26 -14.42
CA GLN A 59 -6.60 7.96 -14.47
C GLN A 59 -6.07 7.42 -13.14
N TYR A 60 -6.54 7.95 -12.01
CA TYR A 60 -6.18 7.45 -10.69
C TYR A 60 -6.67 6.01 -10.47
N THR A 61 -7.91 5.71 -10.80
CA THR A 61 -8.47 4.35 -10.67
C THR A 61 -7.69 3.35 -11.52
N ILE A 62 -7.41 3.68 -12.78
CA ILE A 62 -6.60 2.82 -13.68
C ILE A 62 -5.19 2.62 -13.11
N SER A 63 -4.56 3.68 -12.60
CA SER A 63 -3.22 3.61 -12.03
C SER A 63 -3.21 2.78 -10.74
N SER A 64 -4.25 2.91 -9.93
CA SER A 64 -4.43 2.14 -8.68
C SER A 64 -4.62 0.66 -8.95
N ILE A 65 -5.39 0.28 -9.98
CA ILE A 65 -5.52 -1.12 -10.40
C ILE A 65 -4.16 -1.70 -10.77
N LYS A 66 -3.33 -0.96 -11.53
CA LYS A 66 -1.96 -1.39 -11.85
C LYS A 66 -1.12 -1.59 -10.59
N THR A 67 -1.19 -0.66 -9.64
CA THR A 67 -0.48 -0.78 -8.36
C THR A 67 -0.94 -1.99 -7.55
N ILE A 68 -2.25 -2.30 -7.53
CA ILE A 68 -2.78 -3.50 -6.86
C ILE A 68 -2.22 -4.77 -7.50
N ILE A 69 -2.14 -4.84 -8.84
CA ILE A 69 -1.54 -5.98 -9.54
C ILE A 69 -0.08 -6.16 -9.14
N ILE A 70 0.70 -5.07 -9.10
CA ILE A 70 2.11 -5.11 -8.67
C ILE A 70 2.22 -5.57 -7.21
N TYR A 71 1.32 -5.11 -6.34
CA TYR A 71 1.28 -5.55 -4.95
C TYR A 71 0.96 -7.04 -4.81
N LEU A 72 0.03 -7.57 -5.60
CA LEU A 72 -0.28 -9.00 -5.63
C LEU A 72 0.93 -9.83 -6.09
N LEU A 73 1.69 -9.34 -7.07
CA LEU A 73 2.95 -9.98 -7.50
C LEU A 73 3.99 -9.98 -6.37
N PHE A 74 4.13 -8.87 -5.64
CA PHE A 74 4.99 -8.80 -4.46
C PHE A 74 4.58 -9.84 -3.41
N LEU A 75 3.30 -9.93 -3.05
CA LEU A 75 2.82 -10.92 -2.09
C LEU A 75 3.07 -12.35 -2.58
N PHE A 76 2.88 -12.62 -3.87
CA PHE A 76 3.16 -13.92 -4.45
C PHE A 76 4.64 -14.30 -4.30
N VAL A 77 5.57 -13.41 -4.67
CA VAL A 77 7.01 -13.63 -4.50
C VAL A 77 7.34 -13.84 -3.03
N PHE A 78 6.78 -13.03 -2.14
CA PHE A 78 7.00 -13.12 -0.71
C PHE A 78 6.56 -14.47 -0.14
N VAL A 79 5.37 -14.96 -0.51
CA VAL A 79 4.87 -16.29 -0.09
C VAL A 79 5.75 -17.41 -0.63
N VAL A 80 6.22 -17.33 -1.88
CA VAL A 80 7.12 -18.32 -2.46
C VAL A 80 8.45 -18.39 -1.69
N LEU A 81 9.00 -17.25 -1.29
CA LEU A 81 10.24 -17.18 -0.50
C LEU A 81 10.04 -17.74 0.92
N LEU A 82 8.93 -17.40 1.57
CA LEU A 82 8.57 -17.95 2.88
C LEU A 82 8.44 -19.48 2.83
N ASN A 83 7.81 -20.04 1.80
CA ASN A 83 7.68 -21.49 1.62
C ASN A 83 9.03 -22.20 1.37
N ARG A 84 10.06 -21.48 0.92
CA ARG A 84 11.42 -22.00 0.76
C ARG A 84 12.27 -21.86 2.02
N ASN A 85 11.65 -21.57 3.18
CA ASN A 85 12.34 -21.33 4.46
C ASN A 85 13.38 -20.20 4.39
N VAL A 86 13.23 -19.24 3.48
CA VAL A 86 14.04 -18.02 3.51
C VAL A 86 13.56 -17.18 4.69
N ASN A 87 14.49 -16.63 5.47
CA ASN A 87 14.15 -15.77 6.60
C ASN A 87 13.20 -14.63 6.19
N VAL A 88 12.27 -14.28 7.07
CA VAL A 88 11.20 -13.28 6.80
C VAL A 88 11.80 -11.94 6.42
N GLU A 89 12.83 -11.50 7.15
CA GLU A 89 13.53 -10.22 6.90
C GLU A 89 14.15 -10.18 5.51
N THR A 90 14.85 -11.25 5.11
CA THR A 90 15.47 -11.37 3.79
C THR A 90 14.41 -11.42 2.69
N SER A 91 13.32 -12.14 2.93
CA SER A 91 12.18 -12.23 2.01
C SER A 91 11.51 -10.87 1.79
N LEU A 92 11.39 -10.06 2.86
CA LEU A 92 10.87 -8.69 2.78
C LEU A 92 11.79 -7.79 1.97
N MET A 93 13.10 -7.83 2.23
CA MET A 93 14.07 -7.01 1.48
C MET A 93 14.10 -7.37 -0.01
N ILE A 94 14.10 -8.66 -0.34
CA ILE A 94 14.05 -9.13 -1.73
C ILE A 94 12.75 -8.70 -2.39
N GLY A 95 11.61 -8.95 -1.73
CA GLY A 95 10.29 -8.57 -2.24
C GLY A 95 10.18 -7.05 -2.47
N LEU A 96 10.62 -6.22 -1.53
CA LEU A 96 10.62 -4.76 -1.68
C LEU A 96 11.52 -4.30 -2.83
N SER A 97 12.69 -4.90 -2.98
CA SER A 97 13.60 -4.59 -4.09
C SER A 97 12.96 -4.92 -5.44
N PHE A 98 12.32 -6.08 -5.56
CA PHE A 98 11.54 -6.45 -6.75
C PHE A 98 10.38 -5.50 -6.99
N PHE A 99 9.63 -5.14 -5.94
CA PHE A 99 8.52 -4.19 -6.02
C PHE A 99 8.99 -2.84 -6.58
N PHE A 100 10.08 -2.28 -6.06
CA PHE A 100 10.64 -1.02 -6.53
C PHE A 100 11.10 -1.10 -7.99
N LEU A 101 11.84 -2.13 -8.37
CA LEU A 101 12.33 -2.32 -9.74
C LEU A 101 11.17 -2.47 -10.73
N PHE A 102 10.15 -3.24 -10.37
CA PHE A 102 8.99 -3.46 -11.22
C PHE A 102 8.12 -2.21 -11.33
N TYR A 103 7.95 -1.49 -10.22
CA TYR A 103 7.25 -0.21 -10.19
C TYR A 103 7.95 0.81 -11.11
N LEU A 104 9.28 0.95 -11.00
CA LEU A 104 10.06 1.80 -11.88
C LEU A 104 9.91 1.37 -13.34
N CYS A 105 10.04 0.09 -13.67
CA CYS A 105 9.89 -0.39 -15.04
C CYS A 105 8.50 -0.06 -15.63
N CYS A 106 7.43 -0.25 -14.86
CA CYS A 106 6.06 0.00 -15.32
C CYS A 106 5.70 1.49 -15.41
N PHE A 107 6.23 2.34 -14.52
CA PHE A 107 5.87 3.77 -14.45
C PHE A 107 6.88 4.71 -15.14
N TYR A 108 8.16 4.34 -15.24
CA TYR A 108 9.20 5.14 -15.91
C TYR A 108 8.86 5.40 -17.38
N LYS A 109 8.28 4.41 -18.07
CA LYS A 109 7.84 4.56 -19.48
C LYS A 109 6.76 5.61 -19.71
N LYS A 110 6.07 6.06 -18.66
CA LYS A 110 4.93 7.00 -18.76
C LYS A 110 5.30 8.45 -18.39
N TRP A 111 6.48 8.69 -17.82
CA TRP A 111 6.99 10.03 -17.45
C TRP A 111 7.87 10.69 -18.53
N LEU A 112 8.30 9.93 -19.54
CA LEU A 112 9.13 10.39 -20.66
C LEU A 112 8.34 10.79 -21.93
N LYS A 113 7.01 10.85 -21.83
CA LYS A 113 6.10 11.36 -22.85
C LYS A 113 5.27 12.49 -22.26
#